data_AF-A0A843A590-F1
#
_entry.id   AF-A0A843A590-F1
#
_cell.length_a   1.000
_cell.length_b   1.000
_cell.length_c   1.000
_cell.angle_alpha   90.00
_cell.angle_beta   90.00
_cell.angle_gamma   90.00
#
_symmetry.space_group_name_H-M   'P 1'
#
loop_
_entity.id
_entity.type
_entity.pdbx_description
1 polymer ?
#
loop_
_entity_poly.entity_id
_entity_poly.type
_entity_poly.pdbx_seq_one_letter_code
_entity_poly.pdbx_strand_id
1 'polypeptide(L)'
;MNMSRWVDLESSAKMLLLSNLLTIVIAILFHWSILTLLWGYWLQSIIIGLFTVVKLLVFGYRNKHQRLLLTAVRDSIFFSVHYGIFHFVYLIFLYFFSTSGISGFHFRQPDYIGITFIGVLFFVNHLYSFLKNYVLEKKRIGKSTNQIFLEPYKRIFPMHLIIIAAGFFSAMVPSAEIPLIIVFLLLKTLADLKSHEILHQSDTRPSFRQ
;
A
#
# COMPACT_ATOMS: atom_id res chain seq x y z
N MET A 1 -22.41 -23.96 6.69
CA MET A 1 -21.11 -23.25 6.72
C MET A 1 -20.16 -23.98 5.78
N ASN A 2 -19.63 -23.29 4.76
CA ASN A 2 -18.92 -23.93 3.65
C ASN A 2 -17.43 -24.09 3.99
N MET A 3 -16.92 -25.33 4.07
CA MET A 3 -15.58 -25.65 4.57
C MET A 3 -14.46 -25.16 3.62
N SER A 4 -14.73 -25.10 2.32
CA SER A 4 -13.81 -24.50 1.33
C SER A 4 -13.52 -23.02 1.59
N ARG A 5 -14.50 -22.29 2.14
CA ARG A 5 -14.42 -20.85 2.41
C ARG A 5 -13.42 -20.53 3.52
N TRP A 6 -13.26 -21.41 4.50
CA TRP A 6 -12.26 -21.27 5.58
C TRP A 6 -10.84 -21.59 5.08
N VAL A 7 -10.71 -22.57 4.20
CA VAL A 7 -9.42 -22.93 3.59
C VAL A 7 -8.88 -21.81 2.69
N ASP A 8 -9.75 -21.15 1.91
CA ASP A 8 -9.35 -20.00 1.09
C ASP A 8 -8.98 -18.77 1.93
N LEU A 9 -9.70 -18.51 3.02
CA LEU A 9 -9.41 -17.43 3.98
C LEU A 9 -8.07 -17.60 4.67
N GLU A 10 -7.82 -18.81 5.19
CA GLU A 10 -6.54 -19.15 5.81
C GLU A 10 -5.40 -19.10 4.79
N SER A 11 -5.60 -19.61 3.57
CA SER A 11 -4.57 -19.63 2.54
C SER A 11 -4.16 -18.22 2.08
N SER A 12 -5.13 -17.32 1.89
CA SER A 12 -4.89 -15.93 1.51
C SER A 12 -4.24 -15.11 2.64
N ALA A 13 -4.72 -15.26 3.88
CA ALA A 13 -4.11 -14.60 5.04
C ALA A 13 -2.70 -15.12 5.33
N LYS A 14 -2.47 -16.44 5.21
CA LYS A 14 -1.16 -17.08 5.35
C LYS A 14 -0.20 -16.62 4.25
N MET A 15 -0.64 -16.48 3.00
CA MET A 15 0.17 -15.91 1.92
C MET A 15 0.54 -14.44 2.17
N LEU A 16 -0.39 -13.65 2.72
CA LEU A 16 -0.14 -12.25 3.06
C LEU A 16 0.88 -12.12 4.19
N LEU A 17 0.70 -12.92 5.25
CA LEU A 17 1.64 -13.01 6.36
C LEU A 17 3.00 -13.51 5.89
N LEU A 18 3.04 -14.54 5.04
CA LEU A 18 4.28 -15.08 4.46
C LEU A 18 5.01 -14.03 3.62
N SER A 19 4.29 -13.26 2.80
CA SER A 19 4.88 -12.19 1.99
C SER A 19 5.45 -11.06 2.86
N ASN A 20 4.75 -10.69 3.94
CA ASN A 20 5.24 -9.69 4.89
C ASN A 20 6.42 -10.21 5.69
N LEU A 21 6.37 -11.47 6.14
CA LEU A 21 7.47 -12.12 6.85
C LEU A 21 8.71 -12.26 5.96
N LEU A 22 8.53 -12.63 4.69
CA LEU A 22 9.62 -12.68 3.71
C LEU A 22 10.26 -11.31 3.51
N THR A 23 9.45 -10.25 3.44
CA THR A 23 9.97 -8.87 3.34
C THR A 23 10.82 -8.51 4.58
N ILE A 24 10.37 -8.92 5.77
CA ILE A 24 11.11 -8.71 7.02
C ILE A 24 12.42 -9.51 7.02
N VAL A 25 12.38 -10.79 6.62
CA VAL A 25 13.56 -11.67 6.54
C VAL A 25 14.59 -11.10 5.58
N ILE A 26 14.17 -10.69 4.38
CA ILE A 26 15.06 -10.05 3.39
C ILE A 26 15.63 -8.76 3.98
N ALA A 27 14.81 -7.91 4.60
CA ALA A 27 15.29 -6.68 5.24
C ALA A 27 16.37 -6.93 6.30
N ILE A 28 16.22 -7.99 7.10
CA ILE A 28 17.20 -8.38 8.11
C ILE A 28 18.47 -8.91 7.45
N LEU A 29 18.36 -9.82 6.48
CA LEU A 29 19.50 -10.45 5.79
C LEU A 29 20.37 -9.43 5.04
N PHE A 30 19.73 -8.46 4.39
CA PHE A 30 20.41 -7.39 3.65
C PHE A 30 20.71 -6.16 4.52
N HIS A 31 20.48 -6.23 5.83
CA HIS A 31 20.71 -5.15 6.79
C HIS A 31 20.09 -3.81 6.38
N TRP A 32 18.90 -3.84 5.77
CA TRP A 32 18.25 -2.66 5.21
C TRP A 32 17.98 -1.61 6.29
N SER A 33 18.31 -0.36 5.94
CA SER A 33 17.99 0.80 6.77
C SER A 33 16.48 1.06 6.79
N ILE A 34 16.01 1.78 7.81
CA ILE A 34 14.61 2.20 7.85
C ILE A 34 14.23 3.01 6.60
N LEU A 35 15.14 3.86 6.10
CA LEU A 35 14.90 4.63 4.88
C LEU A 35 14.74 3.73 3.66
N THR A 36 15.51 2.65 3.56
CA THR A 36 15.34 1.66 2.48
C THR A 36 13.90 1.10 2.49
N LEU A 37 13.40 0.74 3.67
CA LEU A 37 12.05 0.21 3.85
C LEU A 37 10.97 1.25 3.54
N LEU A 38 11.16 2.49 3.98
CA LEU A 38 10.21 3.58 3.77
C LEU A 38 10.14 4.01 2.29
N TRP A 39 11.29 4.13 1.62
CA TRP A 39 11.34 4.39 0.18
C TRP A 39 10.70 3.25 -0.63
N GLY A 40 11.00 2.00 -0.27
CA GLY A 40 10.36 0.84 -0.88
C GLY A 40 8.84 0.85 -0.70
N TYR A 41 8.35 1.14 0.50
CA TYR A 41 6.91 1.22 0.78
C TYR A 41 6.22 2.41 0.08
N TRP A 42 6.89 3.56 0.02
CA TRP A 42 6.44 4.74 -0.72
C TRP A 42 6.29 4.41 -2.21
N LEU A 43 7.30 3.77 -2.81
CA LEU A 43 7.26 3.34 -4.21
C LEU A 43 6.13 2.34 -4.48
N GLN A 44 5.95 1.34 -3.61
CA GLN A 44 4.83 0.39 -3.70
C GLN A 44 3.47 1.10 -3.66
N SER A 45 3.35 2.12 -2.81
CA SER A 45 2.12 2.91 -2.66
C SER A 45 1.82 3.74 -3.91
N ILE A 46 2.85 4.39 -4.51
CA ILE A 46 2.73 5.06 -5.80
C ILE A 46 2.26 4.09 -6.89
N ILE A 47 2.89 2.91 -7.00
CA ILE A 47 2.50 1.88 -7.97
C ILE A 47 1.02 1.53 -7.80
N ILE A 48 0.58 1.22 -6.57
CA ILE A 48 -0.83 0.91 -6.28
C ILE A 48 -1.75 2.07 -6.71
N GLY A 49 -1.37 3.33 -6.41
CA GLY A 49 -2.11 4.51 -6.80
C GLY A 49 -2.30 4.63 -8.31
N LEU A 50 -1.24 4.41 -9.09
CA LEU A 50 -1.30 4.41 -10.57
C LEU A 50 -2.29 3.36 -11.09
N PHE A 51 -2.21 2.13 -10.59
CA PHE A 51 -3.14 1.08 -10.98
C PHE A 51 -4.58 1.38 -10.54
N THR A 52 -4.80 2.10 -9.44
CA THR A 52 -6.15 2.51 -9.00
C THR A 52 -6.78 3.51 -9.95
N VAL A 53 -6.03 4.49 -10.46
CA VAL A 53 -6.51 5.41 -11.50
C VAL A 53 -6.97 4.62 -12.73
N VAL A 54 -6.16 3.67 -13.19
CA VAL A 54 -6.53 2.81 -14.34
C VAL A 54 -7.78 1.98 -14.02
N LYS A 55 -7.90 1.41 -12.82
CA LYS A 55 -9.08 0.63 -12.40
C LYS A 55 -10.36 1.48 -12.39
N LEU A 56 -10.29 2.72 -11.90
CA LEU A 56 -11.44 3.64 -11.88
C LEU A 56 -11.91 3.97 -13.30
N LEU A 57 -10.98 4.30 -14.21
CA LEU A 57 -11.29 4.60 -15.60
C LEU A 57 -11.87 3.38 -16.35
N VAL A 58 -11.27 2.20 -16.17
CA VAL A 58 -11.77 0.94 -16.77
C VAL A 58 -13.17 0.60 -16.24
N PHE A 59 -13.44 0.85 -14.95
CA PHE A 59 -14.77 0.66 -14.36
C PHE A 59 -15.80 1.60 -15.00
N GLY A 60 -15.47 2.88 -15.17
CA GLY A 60 -16.34 3.85 -15.84
C GLY A 60 -16.64 3.47 -17.29
N TYR A 61 -15.61 3.08 -18.05
CA TYR A 61 -15.74 2.69 -19.45
C TYR A 61 -16.63 1.45 -19.66
N ARG A 62 -16.48 0.44 -18.80
CA ARG A 62 -17.20 -0.84 -18.95
C ARG A 62 -18.70 -0.75 -18.68
N ASN A 63 -19.14 0.20 -17.86
CA ASN A 63 -20.54 0.28 -17.43
C ASN A 63 -21.48 0.99 -18.43
N LYS A 64 -21.01 1.37 -19.63
CA LYS A 64 -21.74 1.97 -20.78
C LYS A 64 -22.69 3.16 -20.51
N HIS A 65 -22.92 3.56 -19.26
CA HIS A 65 -23.66 4.76 -18.90
C HIS A 65 -22.73 5.96 -18.86
N GLN A 66 -23.06 7.00 -19.63
CA GLN A 66 -22.27 8.23 -19.73
C GLN A 66 -22.07 8.94 -18.38
N ARG A 67 -23.07 8.88 -17.48
CA ARG A 67 -22.96 9.40 -16.10
C ARG A 67 -21.87 8.68 -15.29
N LEU A 68 -21.71 7.36 -15.48
CA LEU A 68 -20.70 6.56 -14.77
C LEU A 68 -19.26 6.85 -15.27
N LEU A 69 -19.10 7.17 -16.55
CA LEU A 69 -17.81 7.59 -17.10
C LEU A 69 -17.37 8.94 -16.52
N LEU A 70 -18.27 9.93 -16.48
CA LEU A 70 -17.99 11.24 -15.91
C LEU A 70 -17.60 11.15 -14.43
N THR A 71 -18.33 10.35 -13.65
CA THR A 71 -17.98 10.11 -12.24
C THR A 71 -16.62 9.42 -12.12
N ALA A 72 -16.32 8.43 -12.96
CA ALA A 72 -15.03 7.73 -12.93
C ALA A 72 -13.85 8.67 -13.25
N VAL A 73 -14.00 9.55 -14.23
CA VAL A 73 -12.97 10.55 -14.58
C VAL A 73 -12.78 11.54 -13.42
N ARG A 74 -13.88 12.10 -12.89
CA ARG A 74 -13.84 13.01 -11.74
C ARG A 74 -13.15 12.36 -10.54
N ASP A 75 -13.55 11.14 -10.19
CA ASP A 75 -13.01 10.41 -9.03
C ASP A 75 -11.53 10.07 -9.24
N SER A 76 -11.12 9.76 -10.48
CA SER A 76 -9.72 9.52 -10.83
C SER A 76 -8.85 10.79 -10.69
N ILE A 77 -9.37 11.95 -11.10
CA ILE A 77 -8.68 13.23 -10.95
C ILE A 77 -8.55 13.59 -9.47
N PHE A 78 -9.67 13.53 -8.73
CA PHE A 78 -9.67 13.80 -7.30
C PHE A 78 -8.73 12.87 -6.55
N PHE A 79 -8.77 11.57 -6.85
CA PHE A 79 -7.84 10.58 -6.31
C PHE A 79 -6.39 10.98 -6.58
N SER A 80 -6.05 11.28 -7.84
CA SER A 80 -4.67 11.59 -8.24
C SER A 80 -4.11 12.81 -7.50
N VAL A 81 -4.92 13.87 -7.38
CA VAL A 81 -4.52 15.08 -6.66
C VAL A 81 -4.39 14.81 -5.16
N HIS A 82 -5.43 14.26 -4.54
CA HIS A 82 -5.45 14.07 -3.09
C HIS A 82 -4.45 13.02 -2.60
N TYR A 83 -4.38 11.87 -3.28
CA TYR A 83 -3.39 10.84 -3.00
C TYR A 83 -1.97 11.33 -3.31
N GLY A 84 -1.81 12.10 -4.39
CA GLY A 84 -0.55 12.72 -4.80
C GLY A 84 0.01 13.69 -3.76
N ILE A 85 -0.84 14.54 -3.16
CA ILE A 85 -0.42 15.48 -2.10
C ILE A 85 0.23 14.74 -0.93
N PHE A 86 -0.37 13.65 -0.45
CA PHE A 86 0.24 12.88 0.64
C PHE A 86 1.60 12.33 0.25
N HIS A 87 1.73 11.77 -0.96
CA HIS A 87 2.99 11.21 -1.42
C HIS A 87 4.06 12.27 -1.67
N PHE A 88 3.66 13.46 -2.08
CA PHE A 88 4.54 14.60 -2.22
C PHE A 88 5.07 15.06 -0.87
N VAL A 89 4.21 15.17 0.15
CA VAL A 89 4.64 15.47 1.52
C VAL A 89 5.61 14.40 2.02
N TYR A 90 5.32 13.12 1.78
CA TYR A 90 6.24 12.04 2.16
C TYR A 90 7.58 12.13 1.43
N LEU A 91 7.58 12.48 0.14
CA LEU A 91 8.80 12.66 -0.64
C LEU A 91 9.71 13.71 0.01
N ILE A 92 9.14 14.83 0.46
CA ILE A 92 9.87 15.88 1.18
C ILE A 92 10.53 15.30 2.44
N PHE A 93 9.76 14.61 3.30
CA PHE A 93 10.31 14.01 4.52
C PHE A 93 11.40 12.98 4.24
N LEU A 94 11.16 12.06 3.29
CA LEU A 94 12.14 11.02 2.94
C LEU A 94 13.42 11.62 2.37
N TYR A 95 13.31 12.68 1.56
CA TYR A 95 14.46 13.41 1.05
C TYR A 95 15.28 14.04 2.19
N PHE A 96 14.63 14.76 3.11
CA PHE A 96 15.31 15.35 4.26
C PHE A 96 15.95 14.30 5.17
N PHE A 97 15.26 13.19 5.44
CA PHE A 97 15.81 12.12 6.28
C PHE A 97 17.03 11.45 5.63
N SER A 98 17.04 11.34 4.29
CA SER A 98 18.15 10.72 3.53
C SER A 98 19.37 11.64 3.45
N THR A 99 19.17 12.95 3.36
CA THR A 99 20.24 13.92 3.08
C THR A 99 20.77 14.59 4.35
N SER A 100 19.87 15.17 5.14
CA SER A 100 20.23 16.04 6.26
C SER A 100 19.99 15.38 7.62
N GLY A 101 19.15 14.35 7.69
CA GLY A 101 18.67 13.82 8.96
C GLY A 101 17.74 14.80 9.69
N ILE A 102 17.54 14.60 11.00
CA ILE A 102 16.68 15.45 11.84
C ILE A 102 17.38 15.70 13.18
N SER A 103 17.55 16.96 13.57
CA SER A 103 18.07 17.32 14.91
C SER A 103 19.40 16.64 15.28
N GLY A 104 20.31 16.48 14.33
CA GLY A 104 21.60 15.79 14.52
C GLY A 104 21.54 14.26 14.45
N PHE A 105 20.34 13.68 14.32
CA PHE A 105 20.16 12.26 14.04
C PHE A 105 20.26 11.98 12.55
N HIS A 106 21.24 11.19 12.16
CA HIS A 106 21.41 10.73 10.78
C HIS A 106 20.92 9.30 10.64
N PHE A 107 19.98 9.09 9.72
CA PHE A 107 19.55 7.76 9.33
C PHE A 107 20.61 7.08 8.48
N ARG A 108 20.68 5.74 8.50
CA ARG A 108 21.49 5.05 7.49
C ARG A 108 20.95 5.34 6.10
N GLN A 109 21.87 5.54 5.18
CA GLN A 109 21.56 5.82 3.78
C GLN A 109 20.67 4.72 3.19
N PRO A 110 19.72 5.08 2.31
CA PRO A 110 18.88 4.11 1.65
C PRO A 110 19.68 3.29 0.63
N ASP A 111 19.42 1.98 0.59
CA ASP A 111 19.91 1.10 -0.46
C ASP A 111 19.01 1.23 -1.70
N TYR A 112 19.41 2.10 -2.62
CA TYR A 112 18.68 2.35 -3.87
C TYR A 112 18.56 1.11 -4.75
N ILE A 113 19.55 0.20 -4.72
CA ILE A 113 19.51 -1.04 -5.51
C ILE A 113 18.41 -1.95 -4.94
N GLY A 114 18.38 -2.12 -3.62
CA GLY A 114 17.33 -2.86 -2.92
C GLY A 114 15.93 -2.27 -3.17
N ILE A 115 15.79 -0.94 -3.09
CA ILE A 115 14.53 -0.24 -3.37
C ILE A 115 14.05 -0.52 -4.80
N THR A 116 14.93 -0.36 -5.80
CA THR A 116 14.59 -0.60 -7.20
C THR A 116 14.22 -2.05 -7.44
N PHE A 117 14.98 -3.00 -6.89
CA PHE A 117 14.72 -4.43 -7.03
C PHE A 117 13.34 -4.82 -6.50
N ILE A 118 13.00 -4.42 -5.27
CA ILE A 118 11.67 -4.65 -4.69
C ILE A 118 10.58 -3.95 -5.50
N GLY A 119 10.85 -2.70 -5.92
CA GLY A 119 9.92 -1.90 -6.71
C GLY A 119 9.54 -2.59 -8.02
N VAL A 120 10.53 -3.10 -8.75
CA VAL A 120 10.32 -3.84 -10.00
C VAL A 120 9.58 -5.15 -9.74
N LEU A 121 10.00 -5.95 -8.76
CA LEU A 121 9.31 -7.19 -8.41
C LEU A 121 7.85 -6.95 -8.05
N PHE A 122 7.59 -5.93 -7.22
CA PHE A 122 6.25 -5.55 -6.83
C PHE A 122 5.43 -5.07 -8.04
N PHE A 123 6.01 -4.23 -8.90
CA PHE A 123 5.36 -3.74 -10.11
C PHE A 123 4.96 -4.88 -11.04
N VAL A 124 5.87 -5.81 -11.34
CA VAL A 124 5.61 -6.96 -12.22
C VAL A 124 4.50 -7.84 -11.64
N ASN A 125 4.58 -8.16 -10.33
CA ASN A 125 3.57 -8.95 -9.67
C ASN A 125 2.19 -8.26 -9.66
N HIS A 126 2.17 -6.94 -9.39
CA HIS A 126 0.93 -6.17 -9.40
C HIS A 126 0.35 -6.02 -10.81
N LEU A 127 1.19 -5.83 -11.82
CA LEU A 127 0.80 -5.77 -13.23
C LEU A 127 0.19 -7.10 -13.68
N TYR A 128 0.84 -8.22 -13.37
CA TYR A 128 0.30 -9.55 -13.68
C TYR A 128 -1.07 -9.76 -13.02
N SER A 129 -1.20 -9.43 -11.73
CA SER A 129 -2.47 -9.51 -11.01
C SER A 129 -3.53 -8.59 -11.63
N PHE A 130 -3.16 -7.39 -12.06
CA PHE A 130 -4.06 -6.46 -12.73
C PHE A 130 -4.54 -7.01 -14.08
N LEU A 131 -3.62 -7.46 -14.95
CA LEU A 131 -3.96 -8.02 -16.26
C LEU A 131 -4.87 -9.24 -16.12
N LYS A 132 -4.51 -10.19 -15.26
CA LYS A 132 -5.31 -11.39 -15.02
C LYS A 132 -6.70 -11.06 -14.48
N ASN A 133 -6.77 -10.29 -13.39
CA ASN A 133 -8.03 -10.14 -12.64
C ASN A 133 -8.96 -9.04 -13.20
N TYR A 134 -8.40 -7.96 -13.75
CA TYR A 134 -9.18 -6.84 -14.28
C TYR A 134 -9.36 -6.91 -15.79
N VAL A 135 -8.32 -7.30 -16.56
CA VAL A 135 -8.40 -7.32 -18.02
C VAL A 135 -9.01 -8.63 -18.53
N LEU A 136 -8.42 -9.78 -18.17
CA LEU A 136 -8.78 -11.09 -18.70
C LEU A 136 -10.03 -11.69 -18.05
N GLU A 137 -9.99 -11.94 -16.74
CA GLU A 137 -11.01 -12.73 -16.06
C GLU A 137 -12.25 -11.91 -15.65
N LYS A 138 -12.17 -10.58 -15.69
CA LYS A 138 -13.23 -9.63 -15.28
C LYS A 138 -13.82 -9.92 -13.88
N LYS A 139 -13.15 -10.69 -13.02
CA LYS A 139 -13.70 -11.22 -11.75
C LYS A 139 -14.04 -10.18 -10.69
N ARG A 140 -13.62 -8.92 -10.86
CA ARG A 140 -13.86 -7.82 -9.90
C ARG A 140 -14.98 -6.85 -10.31
N ILE A 141 -15.92 -7.28 -11.16
CA ILE A 141 -17.12 -6.49 -11.55
C ILE A 141 -18.02 -6.16 -10.34
N GLY A 142 -17.90 -6.85 -9.19
CA GLY A 142 -18.72 -6.62 -7.99
C GLY A 142 -18.21 -5.56 -6.99
N LYS A 143 -16.99 -5.01 -7.15
CA LYS A 143 -16.51 -3.97 -6.22
C LYS A 143 -17.15 -2.63 -6.53
N SER A 144 -17.67 -1.93 -5.52
CA SER A 144 -18.18 -0.57 -5.69
C SER A 144 -17.02 0.40 -5.98
N THR A 145 -17.30 1.49 -6.72
CA THR A 145 -16.32 2.55 -7.00
C THR A 145 -15.61 3.01 -5.72
N ASN A 146 -16.36 3.11 -4.61
CA ASN A 146 -15.84 3.53 -3.32
C ASN A 146 -14.79 2.54 -2.75
N GLN A 147 -14.99 1.23 -2.95
CA GLN A 147 -14.02 0.23 -2.50
C GLN A 147 -12.71 0.30 -3.29
N ILE A 148 -12.77 0.55 -4.60
CA ILE A 148 -11.59 0.73 -5.45
C ILE A 148 -10.86 2.01 -5.03
N PHE A 149 -11.61 3.08 -4.77
CA PHE A 149 -11.09 4.38 -4.36
C PHE A 149 -10.37 4.34 -3.00
N LEU A 150 -10.93 3.64 -2.01
CA LEU A 150 -10.38 3.60 -0.65
C LEU A 150 -9.26 2.56 -0.44
N GLU A 151 -9.10 1.59 -1.34
CA GLU A 151 -8.10 0.52 -1.21
C GLU A 151 -6.67 1.06 -0.99
N PRO A 152 -6.18 2.08 -1.72
CA PRO A 152 -4.84 2.64 -1.53
C PRO A 152 -4.66 3.45 -0.25
N TYR A 153 -5.74 3.97 0.34
CA TYR A 153 -5.67 4.82 1.55
C TYR A 153 -5.22 4.04 2.79
N LYS A 154 -5.36 2.72 2.78
CA LYS A 154 -4.85 1.86 3.85
C LYS A 154 -3.32 1.95 4.00
N ARG A 155 -2.61 2.36 2.94
CA ARG A 155 -1.16 2.60 2.94
C ARG A 155 -0.75 3.95 3.52
N ILE A 156 -1.65 4.95 3.47
CA ILE A 156 -1.41 6.30 3.96
C ILE A 156 -1.27 6.32 5.49
N PHE A 157 -1.98 5.45 6.20
CA PHE A 157 -1.95 5.40 7.66
C PHE A 157 -0.58 4.95 8.22
N PRO A 158 0.02 3.81 7.80
CA PRO A 158 1.36 3.45 8.24
C PRO A 158 2.43 4.49 7.90
N MET A 159 2.35 5.09 6.70
CA MET A 159 3.31 6.11 6.27
C MET A 159 3.24 7.40 7.10
N HIS A 160 2.04 7.91 7.39
CA HIS A 160 1.92 9.06 8.29
C HIS A 160 2.49 8.76 9.66
N LEU A 161 2.09 7.63 10.24
CA LEU A 161 2.44 7.32 11.61
C LEU A 161 3.94 7.13 11.77
N ILE A 162 4.61 6.48 10.80
CA ILE A 162 6.05 6.31 10.88
C ILE A 162 6.84 7.58 10.57
N ILE A 163 6.38 8.46 9.67
CA ILE A 163 7.06 9.74 9.42
C ILE A 163 6.97 10.64 10.67
N ILE A 164 5.80 10.69 11.31
CA ILE A 164 5.61 11.44 12.57
C ILE A 164 6.46 10.83 13.69
N ALA A 165 6.43 9.51 13.84
CA ALA A 165 7.25 8.81 14.82
C ALA A 165 8.75 9.06 14.57
N ALA A 166 9.21 8.97 13.32
CA ALA A 166 10.60 9.22 12.96
C ALA A 166 11.04 10.63 13.38
N GLY A 167 10.23 11.66 13.11
CA GLY A 167 10.53 13.03 13.54
C GLY A 167 10.53 13.24 15.05
N PHE A 168 9.65 12.57 15.79
CA PHE A 168 9.56 12.70 17.24
C PHE A 168 10.66 11.91 17.97
N PHE A 169 10.86 10.64 17.62
CA PHE A 169 11.82 9.77 18.28
C PHE A 169 13.27 10.11 17.95
N SER A 170 13.56 10.60 16.74
CA SER A 170 14.92 11.05 16.37
C SER A 170 15.38 12.24 17.22
N ALA A 171 14.45 13.03 17.75
CA ALA A 171 14.75 14.17 18.63
C ALA A 171 14.98 13.78 20.10
N MET A 172 14.52 12.61 20.53
CA MET A 172 14.55 12.18 21.93
C MET A 172 15.59 11.10 22.23
N VAL A 173 15.87 10.20 21.29
CA VAL A 173 16.72 9.03 21.52
C VAL A 173 17.84 8.99 20.48
N PRO A 174 19.10 9.30 20.87
CA PRO A 174 20.25 8.97 20.06
C PRO A 174 20.25 7.45 19.84
N SER A 175 20.27 6.96 18.59
CA SER A 175 20.11 5.55 18.15
C SER A 175 18.68 4.97 18.01
N ALA A 176 17.65 5.80 17.82
CA ALA A 176 16.27 5.38 17.60
C ALA A 176 15.98 4.49 16.35
N GLU A 177 16.95 4.16 15.50
CA GLU A 177 16.71 3.51 14.21
C GLU A 177 16.06 2.12 14.34
N ILE A 178 16.58 1.26 15.23
CA ILE A 178 16.06 -0.10 15.42
C ILE A 178 14.62 -0.07 15.98
N PRO A 179 14.32 0.71 17.05
CA PRO A 179 12.94 0.89 17.51
C PRO A 179 11.98 1.36 16.40
N LEU A 180 12.40 2.29 15.54
CA LEU A 180 11.57 2.79 14.43
C LEU A 180 11.28 1.70 13.40
N ILE A 181 12.25 0.83 13.08
CA ILE A 181 12.03 -0.33 12.19
C ILE A 181 10.97 -1.26 12.78
N ILE A 182 11.08 -1.61 14.06
CA ILE A 182 10.12 -2.50 14.72
C ILE A 182 8.70 -1.90 14.68
N VAL A 183 8.56 -0.63 15.06
CA VAL A 183 7.28 0.09 15.03
C VAL A 183 6.71 0.13 13.61
N PHE A 184 7.52 0.46 12.61
CA PHE A 184 7.08 0.50 11.21
C PHE A 184 6.55 -0.84 10.73
N LEU A 185 7.30 -1.92 10.98
CA LEU A 185 6.94 -3.26 10.53
C LEU A 185 5.66 -3.76 11.22
N LEU A 186 5.48 -3.45 12.50
CA LEU A 186 4.23 -3.76 13.23
C LEU A 186 3.04 -3.01 12.64
N LEU A 187 3.16 -1.70 12.45
CA LEU A 187 2.09 -0.87 11.87
C LEU A 187 1.73 -1.31 10.45
N LYS A 188 2.74 -1.62 9.64
CA LYS A 188 2.55 -2.17 8.29
C LYS A 188 1.76 -3.48 8.34
N THR A 189 2.17 -4.39 9.20
CA THR A 189 1.52 -5.70 9.35
C THR A 189 0.06 -5.54 9.81
N LEU A 190 -0.19 -4.65 10.79
CA LEU A 190 -1.55 -4.36 11.26
C LEU A 190 -2.43 -3.73 10.17
N ALA A 191 -1.90 -2.81 9.38
CA ALA A 191 -2.65 -2.22 8.27
C ALA A 191 -2.97 -3.24 7.18
N ASP A 192 -2.04 -4.16 6.90
CA ASP A 192 -2.24 -5.24 5.94
C ASP A 192 -3.29 -6.25 6.44
N LEU A 193 -3.28 -6.60 7.74
CA LEU A 193 -4.29 -7.46 8.37
C LEU A 193 -5.68 -6.82 8.35
N LYS A 194 -5.79 -5.55 8.77
CA LYS A 194 -7.07 -4.82 8.75
C LYS A 194 -7.60 -4.65 7.32
N SER A 195 -6.70 -4.55 6.34
CA SER A 195 -7.09 -4.55 4.92
C SER A 195 -7.77 -5.86 4.52
N HIS A 196 -7.29 -6.99 5.04
CA HIS A 196 -7.81 -8.32 4.79
C HIS A 196 -9.20 -8.52 5.42
N GLU A 197 -9.40 -8.13 6.68
CA GLU A 197 -10.70 -8.29 7.37
C GLU A 197 -11.83 -7.48 6.72
N ILE A 198 -11.54 -6.25 6.27
CA ILE A 198 -12.53 -5.37 5.64
C ILE A 198 -12.99 -5.92 4.28
N LEU A 199 -12.12 -6.60 3.53
CA LEU A 199 -12.47 -7.22 2.24
C LEU A 199 -13.45 -8.40 2.42
N HIS A 200 -13.38 -9.09 3.56
CA HIS A 200 -14.23 -10.26 3.83
C HIS A 200 -15.58 -9.90 4.45
N GLN A 201 -15.68 -8.82 5.24
CA GLN A 201 -16.97 -8.32 5.69
C GLN A 201 -17.85 -7.83 4.53
N SER A 202 -17.25 -7.26 3.47
CA SER A 202 -18.01 -6.84 2.27
C SER A 202 -18.58 -7.99 1.44
N ASP A 203 -18.01 -9.20 1.51
CA ASP A 203 -18.53 -10.41 0.83
C ASP A 203 -19.56 -11.19 1.67
N THR A 204 -19.86 -10.73 2.89
CA THR A 204 -20.83 -11.35 3.81
C THR A 204 -22.15 -10.59 3.94
N ARG A 205 -22.27 -9.37 3.41
CA ARG A 205 -23.59 -8.74 3.30
C ARG A 205 -24.29 -9.36 2.09
N PRO A 206 -25.42 -10.08 2.27
CA PRO A 206 -26.28 -10.36 1.14
C PRO A 206 -26.64 -9.01 0.55
N SER A 207 -26.51 -8.85 -0.77
CA SER A 207 -27.13 -7.77 -1.50
C SER A 207 -28.64 -7.93 -1.37
N PHE A 208 -29.20 -7.55 -0.23
CA PHE A 208 -30.62 -7.30 -0.13
C PHE A 208 -30.89 -6.03 -0.92
N ARG A 209 -31.65 -6.23 -1.99
CA ARG A 209 -32.31 -5.23 -2.83
C ARG A 209 -32.73 -4.01 -2.01
N GLN A 210 -32.47 -2.82 -2.55
CA GLN A 210 -33.50 -1.96 -3.17
C GLN A 210 -32.82 -1.00 -4.14
#